data_AF-A0A9D9Q1M2-F1
#
_entry.id   AF-A0A9D9Q1M2-F1
#
_cell.length_a   1.000
_cell.length_b   1.000
_cell.length_c   1.000
_cell.angle_alpha   90.00
_cell.angle_beta   90.00
_cell.angle_gamma   90.00
#
_symmetry.space_group_name_H-M   'P 1'
#
loop_
_entity.id
_entity.type
_entity.pdbx_description
1 polymer ?
#
loop_
_entity_poly.entity_id
_entity_poly.type
_entity_poly.pdbx_seq_one_letter_code
_entity_poly.pdbx_strand_id
1 'polypeptide(L)'
;MINVLPFTFIPLVVLIILALYILSASVKVLREYERAVVFRLGRISKALLNPGGNGNGPGLLLLIPVIDKMVKVSLRTVAMDVPSQDTITRDNVSLKVNAVIYFRVMDPERAVVAVEDYLFA
;
A
#
# COMPACT_ATOMS: atom_id res chain seq x y z
N MET A 1 12.93 51.41 21.33
CA MET A 1 11.86 50.55 20.77
C MET A 1 12.52 49.46 19.96
N ILE A 2 12.71 48.28 20.55
CA ILE A 2 13.27 47.12 19.83
C ILE A 2 12.14 46.53 19.00
N ASN A 3 12.33 46.44 17.69
CA ASN A 3 11.37 45.85 16.76
C ASN A 3 11.19 44.37 17.11
N VAL A 4 10.12 44.06 17.86
CA VAL A 4 9.64 42.71 18.16
C VAL A 4 8.89 42.06 16.99
N LEU A 5 8.64 42.85 15.93
CA LEU A 5 7.94 42.44 14.71
C LEU A 5 8.48 41.16 14.05
N PRO A 6 9.80 40.94 13.83
CA PRO A 6 10.27 39.72 13.17
C PRO A 6 10.05 38.47 14.04
N PHE A 7 10.18 38.56 15.37
CA PHE A 7 10.00 37.42 16.28
C PHE A 7 8.56 36.90 16.32
N THR A 8 7.57 37.77 16.13
CA THR A 8 6.15 37.36 16.09
C THR A 8 5.76 36.66 14.79
N PHE A 9 6.45 36.91 13.67
CA PHE A 9 6.14 36.25 12.39
C PHE A 9 6.78 34.88 12.25
N ILE A 10 7.88 34.59 12.95
CA ILE A 10 8.54 33.27 12.95
C ILE A 10 7.57 32.12 13.30
N PRO A 11 6.81 32.15 14.42
CA PRO A 11 5.89 31.05 14.75
C PRO A 11 4.77 30.89 13.71
N LEU A 12 4.31 31.98 13.10
CA LEU A 12 3.30 31.95 12.04
C LEU A 12 3.83 31.26 10.78
N VAL A 13 5.06 31.61 10.35
CA VAL A 13 5.70 30.98 9.20
C VAL A 13 5.95 29.49 9.45
N VAL A 14 6.40 29.11 10.65
CA VAL A 14 6.59 27.71 11.04
C VAL A 14 5.27 26.94 11.01
N LEU A 15 4.17 27.53 11.50
CA LEU A 15 2.85 26.92 11.47
C LEU A 15 2.35 26.68 10.03
N ILE A 16 2.56 27.64 9.13
CA ILE A 16 2.17 27.53 7.71
C ILE A 16 2.96 26.42 7.02
N ILE A 17 4.27 26.36 7.24
CA ILE A 17 5.13 25.31 6.67
C ILE A 17 4.70 23.93 7.19
N LEU A 18 4.41 23.82 8.49
CA LEU A 18 3.94 22.59 9.09
C LEU A 18 2.59 22.15 8.52
N ALA A 19 1.66 23.08 8.34
CA ALA A 19 0.36 22.80 7.73
C ALA A 19 0.49 22.32 6.28
N LEU A 20 1.33 22.98 5.47
CA LEU A 20 1.63 22.55 4.10
C LEU A 20 2.29 21.18 4.05
N TYR A 21 3.21 20.90 4.97
CA TYR A 21 3.85 19.58 5.07
C TYR A 21 2.82 18.49 5.35
N ILE A 22 1.94 18.69 6.33
CA ILE A 22 0.87 17.75 6.68
C ILE A 22 -0.10 17.54 5.50
N LEU A 23 -0.51 18.61 4.83
CA LEU A 23 -1.40 18.52 3.66
C LEU A 23 -0.76 17.75 2.51
N SER A 24 0.51 18.01 2.20
CA SER A 24 1.23 17.29 1.14
C SER A 24 1.41 15.81 1.47
N ALA A 25 1.65 15.47 2.75
CA ALA A 25 1.81 14.08 3.20
C ALA A 25 0.50 13.28 3.13
N SER A 26 -0.64 13.95 3.29
CA SER A 26 -1.98 13.35 3.27
C SER A 26 -2.38 12.87 1.88
N VAL A 27 -1.88 13.51 0.83
CA VAL A 27 -2.31 13.26 -0.55
C VAL A 27 -1.47 12.14 -1.18
N LYS A 28 -2.12 11.03 -1.52
CA LYS A 28 -1.55 9.92 -2.28
C LYS A 28 -2.33 9.70 -3.56
N VAL A 29 -1.65 9.27 -4.61
CA VAL A 29 -2.27 8.92 -5.90
C VAL A 29 -2.00 7.45 -6.18
N LEU A 30 -3.07 6.72 -6.50
CA LEU A 30 -3.05 5.31 -6.87
C LEU A 30 -3.41 5.16 -8.34
N ARG A 31 -2.75 4.20 -9.00
CA ARG A 31 -3.05 3.86 -10.40
C ARG A 31 -4.28 2.95 -10.45
N GLU A 32 -4.95 2.89 -11.60
CA GLU A 32 -6.21 2.12 -11.79
C GLU A 32 -6.09 0.63 -11.41
N TYR A 33 -4.93 0.05 -11.64
CA TYR A 33 -4.62 -1.35 -11.36
C TYR A 33 -4.06 -1.58 -9.95
N GLU A 34 -3.98 -0.55 -9.12
CA GLU A 34 -3.56 -0.62 -7.73
C GLU A 34 -4.76 -0.45 -6.80
N ARG A 35 -4.72 -1.10 -5.65
CA ARG A 35 -5.66 -0.89 -4.55
C ARG A 35 -4.90 -0.57 -3.28
N ALA A 36 -5.41 0.37 -2.50
CA ALA A 36 -4.85 0.68 -1.19
C ALA A 36 -5.54 -0.11 -0.09
N VAL A 37 -4.75 -0.77 0.75
CA VAL A 37 -5.22 -1.31 2.02
C VAL A 37 -4.74 -0.36 3.11
N VAL A 38 -5.67 0.29 3.78
CA VAL A 38 -5.37 1.32 4.79
C VAL A 38 -5.57 0.74 6.19
N PHE A 39 -4.55 0.91 7.02
CA PHE A 39 -4.56 0.55 8.43
C PHE A 39 -4.56 1.83 9.25
N ARG A 40 -5.62 2.03 10.04
CA ARG A 40 -5.72 3.10 11.02
C ARG A 40 -5.60 2.49 12.41
N LEU A 41 -4.55 2.85 13.14
CA LEU A 41 -4.31 2.36 14.50
C LEU A 41 -4.39 0.81 14.62
N GLY A 42 -3.89 0.10 13.61
CA GLY A 42 -3.88 -1.37 13.59
C GLY A 42 -5.20 -2.03 13.18
N ARG A 43 -6.21 -1.26 12.75
CA ARG A 43 -7.46 -1.80 12.19
C ARG A 43 -7.59 -1.45 10.72
N ILE A 44 -8.21 -2.35 9.96
CA ILE A 44 -8.59 -2.07 8.57
C ILE A 44 -9.55 -0.88 8.59
N SER A 45 -9.28 0.11 7.77
CA SER A 45 -10.12 1.29 7.64
C SER A 45 -10.19 1.69 6.18
N LYS A 46 -11.19 2.51 5.87
CA LYS A 46 -11.27 3.16 4.57
C LYS A 46 -10.44 4.43 4.63
N ALA A 47 -9.89 4.83 3.49
CA ALA A 47 -9.32 6.16 3.34
C ALA A 47 -10.33 7.22 3.77
N LEU A 48 -9.82 8.36 4.27
CA LEU A 48 -10.71 9.43 4.74
C LEU A 48 -11.56 9.99 3.61
N LEU A 49 -10.95 10.25 2.46
CA LEU A 49 -11.63 10.75 1.28
C LEU A 49 -11.00 10.10 0.04
N ASN A 50 -11.89 9.63 -0.83
CA ASN A 50 -11.56 9.26 -2.20
C ASN A 50 -12.62 9.91 -3.11
N PRO A 51 -12.29 11.02 -3.80
CA PRO A 51 -13.24 11.73 -4.64
C PRO A 51 -13.66 10.94 -5.90
N GLY A 52 -12.85 9.97 -6.32
CA GLY A 52 -13.00 9.24 -7.58
C GLY A 52 -13.58 7.84 -7.45
N GLY A 53 -13.88 7.34 -6.25
CA GLY A 53 -14.42 5.98 -6.09
C GLY A 53 -14.67 5.51 -4.67
N ASN A 54 -15.00 4.22 -4.54
CA ASN A 54 -15.32 3.59 -3.26
C ASN A 54 -14.06 3.44 -2.38
N GLY A 55 -13.91 4.33 -1.39
CA GLY A 55 -13.03 4.21 -0.21
C GLY A 55 -11.56 3.94 -0.52
N ASN A 56 -11.24 2.68 -0.80
CA ASN A 56 -9.88 2.16 -1.01
C ASN A 56 -9.50 2.06 -2.50
N GLY A 57 -10.31 2.63 -3.40
CA GLY A 57 -10.15 2.59 -4.85
C GLY A 57 -9.02 3.41 -5.45
N PRO A 58 -8.80 3.29 -6.78
CA PRO A 58 -7.77 4.04 -7.49
C PRO A 58 -8.08 5.55 -7.49
N GLY A 59 -7.10 6.35 -7.90
CA GLY A 59 -7.22 7.81 -7.94
C GLY A 59 -6.63 8.50 -6.71
N LEU A 60 -7.21 9.65 -6.37
CA LEU A 60 -6.73 10.49 -5.27
C LEU A 60 -7.21 9.94 -3.93
N LEU A 61 -6.25 9.66 -3.05
CA LEU A 61 -6.48 9.12 -1.73
C LEU A 61 -5.97 10.10 -0.67
N LEU A 62 -6.86 10.54 0.22
CA LEU A 62 -6.51 11.34 1.38
C LEU A 62 -6.41 10.45 2.62
N LEU A 63 -5.22 10.44 3.21
CA LEU A 63 -4.88 9.69 4.42
C LEU A 63 -4.57 10.65 5.56
N ILE A 64 -4.82 10.22 6.80
CA ILE A 64 -4.34 10.97 7.96
C ILE A 64 -2.84 10.70 8.10
N PRO A 65 -1.97 11.70 7.91
CA PRO A 65 -0.54 11.51 8.11
C PRO A 65 -0.28 11.12 9.57
N VAL A 66 0.77 10.35 9.81
CA VAL A 66 1.16 9.79 11.14
C VAL A 66 0.28 8.63 11.62
N ILE A 67 -1.04 8.68 11.44
CA ILE A 67 -1.97 7.67 11.98
C ILE A 67 -2.24 6.54 10.98
N ASP A 68 -2.44 6.88 9.70
CA ASP A 68 -2.81 5.92 8.66
C ASP A 68 -1.55 5.34 8.02
N LYS A 69 -1.49 4.01 7.92
CA LYS A 69 -0.51 3.28 7.10
C LYS A 69 -1.21 2.73 5.87
N MET A 70 -0.62 2.89 4.70
CA MET A 70 -1.17 2.40 3.44
C MET A 70 -0.25 1.35 2.83
N VAL A 71 -0.81 0.20 2.46
CA VAL A 71 -0.15 -0.83 1.65
C VAL A 71 -0.77 -0.81 0.26
N LYS A 72 0.06 -0.81 -0.79
CA LYS A 72 -0.41 -0.84 -2.18
C LYS A 72 -0.38 -2.28 -2.68
N VAL A 73 -1.47 -2.72 -3.30
CA VAL A 73 -1.61 -4.07 -3.86
C VAL A 73 -1.96 -3.97 -5.33
N SER A 74 -1.24 -4.70 -6.18
CA SER A 74 -1.54 -4.78 -7.62
C SER A 74 -2.64 -5.80 -7.87
N LEU A 75 -3.59 -5.45 -8.73
CA LEU A 75 -4.68 -6.33 -9.19
C LEU A 75 -4.34 -7.05 -10.51
N ARG A 76 -3.10 -6.90 -11.00
CA ARG A 76 -2.65 -7.53 -12.25
C ARG A 76 -2.33 -9.00 -12.03
N THR A 77 -2.41 -9.78 -13.12
CA THR A 77 -1.88 -11.14 -13.14
C THR A 77 -0.36 -11.10 -13.03
N VAL A 78 0.16 -11.84 -12.07
CA VAL A 78 1.59 -12.06 -11.83
C VAL A 78 1.90 -13.51 -12.21
N ALA A 79 3.05 -13.70 -12.86
CA ALA A 79 3.64 -15.01 -13.10
C ALA A 79 4.67 -15.28 -12.01
N MET A 80 4.55 -16.40 -11.32
CA MET A 80 5.47 -16.82 -10.28
C MET A 80 6.09 -18.16 -10.65
N ASP A 81 7.42 -18.19 -10.69
CA ASP A 81 8.19 -19.40 -10.98
C ASP A 81 8.26 -20.27 -9.73
N VAL A 82 7.91 -21.55 -9.87
CA VAL A 82 8.07 -22.54 -8.81
C VAL A 82 9.48 -23.12 -8.92
N PRO A 83 10.27 -23.12 -7.84
CA PRO A 83 11.62 -23.67 -7.86
C PRO A 83 11.59 -25.14 -8.24
N SER A 84 12.62 -25.59 -8.95
CA SER A 84 12.71 -26.96 -9.43
C SER A 84 12.74 -27.96 -8.27
N GLN A 85 11.84 -28.94 -8.25
CA GLN A 85 11.83 -29.99 -7.23
C GLN A 85 12.09 -31.36 -7.85
N ASP A 86 12.91 -32.15 -7.17
CA ASP A 86 13.17 -33.53 -7.54
C ASP A 86 12.05 -34.41 -6.99
N THR A 87 11.40 -35.16 -7.87
CA THR A 87 10.25 -36.01 -7.52
C THR A 87 10.45 -37.40 -8.12
N ILE A 88 9.94 -38.40 -7.40
CA ILE A 88 9.91 -39.79 -7.87
C ILE A 88 8.48 -40.09 -8.31
N THR A 89 8.32 -40.49 -9.56
CA THR A 89 7.00 -40.87 -10.09
C THR A 89 6.55 -42.21 -9.52
N ARG A 90 5.26 -42.54 -9.70
CA ARG A 90 4.69 -43.84 -9.29
C ARG A 90 5.41 -45.03 -9.93
N ASP A 91 6.03 -44.83 -11.09
CA ASP A 91 6.78 -45.84 -11.84
C ASP A 91 8.25 -45.93 -11.42
N ASN A 92 8.62 -45.33 -10.26
CA ASN A 92 9.97 -45.36 -9.70
C ASN A 92 11.04 -44.71 -10.59
N VAL A 93 10.66 -43.64 -11.31
CA VAL A 93 11.58 -42.83 -12.11
C VAL A 93 11.79 -41.48 -11.43
N SER A 94 13.05 -41.07 -11.28
CA SER A 94 13.41 -39.75 -10.74
C SER A 94 13.36 -38.71 -11.85
N LEU A 95 12.65 -37.61 -11.63
CA LEU A 95 12.57 -36.48 -12.54
C LEU A 95 12.55 -35.15 -11.80
N LYS A 96 12.95 -34.08 -12.47
CA LYS A 96 12.93 -32.70 -11.96
C LYS A 96 11.77 -31.96 -12.62
N VAL A 97 10.83 -31.44 -11.82
CA VAL A 97 9.68 -30.67 -12.32
C VAL A 97 9.84 -29.20 -12.00
N ASN A 98 9.48 -28.36 -12.98
CA ASN A 98 9.37 -26.92 -12.85
C ASN A 98 7.95 -26.51 -13.27
N ALA A 99 7.43 -25.43 -12.69
CA ALA A 99 6.11 -24.92 -13.04
C ALA A 99 6.09 -23.38 -12.94
N VAL A 100 5.13 -22.76 -13.63
CA VAL A 100 4.85 -21.33 -13.53
C VAL A 100 3.39 -21.16 -13.16
N ILE A 101 3.11 -20.39 -12.10
CA ILE A 101 1.77 -20.14 -11.60
C ILE A 101 1.35 -18.72 -12.01
N TYR A 102 0.20 -18.60 -12.67
CA TYR A 102 -0.42 -17.32 -12.98
C TYR A 102 -1.57 -17.04 -12.03
N PHE A 103 -1.46 -15.97 -11.25
CA PHE A 103 -2.50 -15.56 -10.32
C PHE A 103 -2.65 -14.04 -10.26
N ARG A 104 -3.79 -13.57 -9.78
CA ARG A 104 -4.04 -12.15 -9.50
C ARG A 104 -4.78 -12.01 -8.17
N VAL A 105 -4.55 -10.90 -7.49
CA VAL A 105 -5.26 -10.60 -6.24
C VAL A 105 -6.70 -10.18 -6.55
N MET A 106 -7.68 -10.91 -6.01
CA MET A 106 -9.10 -10.61 -6.14
C MET A 106 -9.61 -9.72 -4.99
N ASP A 107 -9.16 -10.01 -3.77
CA ASP A 107 -9.49 -9.25 -2.56
C ASP A 107 -8.18 -8.78 -1.89
N PRO A 108 -7.82 -7.49 -2.02
CA PRO A 108 -6.57 -6.97 -1.49
C PRO A 108 -6.57 -6.85 0.04
N GLU A 109 -7.72 -6.64 0.68
CA GLU A 109 -7.78 -6.56 2.14
C GLU A 109 -7.44 -7.93 2.75
N ARG A 110 -8.02 -9.00 2.20
CA ARG A 110 -7.69 -10.37 2.61
C ARG A 110 -6.26 -10.76 2.25
N ALA A 111 -5.76 -10.38 1.08
CA ALA A 111 -4.41 -10.74 0.65
C ALA A 111 -3.31 -10.18 1.58
N VAL A 112 -3.55 -9.01 2.19
CA VAL A 112 -2.59 -8.38 3.11
C VAL A 112 -2.78 -8.84 4.56
N VAL A 113 -4.01 -9.17 4.96
CA VAL A 113 -4.34 -9.46 6.37
C VAL A 113 -4.26 -10.95 6.69
N ALA A 114 -4.65 -11.81 5.75
CA ALA A 114 -4.74 -13.25 6.00
C ALA A 114 -3.44 -14.00 5.69
N VAL A 115 -2.53 -13.41 4.91
CA VAL A 115 -1.28 -14.03 4.47
C VAL A 115 -0.15 -13.02 4.68
N GLU A 116 0.94 -13.46 5.30
CA GLU A 116 2.11 -12.60 5.57
C GLU A 116 2.82 -12.17 4.28
N ASP A 117 3.10 -13.15 3.41
CA ASP A 117 3.62 -12.92 2.07
C ASP A 117 2.95 -13.89 1.09
N TYR A 118 2.07 -13.37 0.24
CA TYR A 118 1.39 -14.19 -0.77
C TYR A 118 2.24 -14.43 -2.03
N LEU A 119 3.44 -13.83 -2.12
CA LEU A 119 4.40 -14.03 -3.20
C LEU A 119 5.50 -15.03 -2.83
N PHE A 120 5.66 -15.36 -1.54
CA PHE A 120 6.66 -16.31 -1.08
C PHE A 120 6.08 -17.73 -1.06
N ALA A 121 6.60 -18.59 -1.93
CA ALA A 121 6.33 -20.02 -1.98
C ALA A 121 7.65 -20.81 -2.07
#